data_AF-A0A7K0A2Z7-F1
#
_entry.id   AF-A0A7K0A2Z7-F1
#
_cell.length_a   1.000
_cell.length_b   1.000
_cell.length_c   1.000
_cell.angle_alpha   90.00
_cell.angle_beta   90.00
_cell.angle_gamma   90.00
#
_symmetry.space_group_name_H-M   'P 1'
#
loop_
_entity.id
_entity.type
_entity.pdbx_description
1 polymer ?
#
loop_
_entity_poly.entity_id
_entity_poly.type
_entity_poly.pdbx_seq_one_letter_code
_entity_poly.pdbx_strand_id
1 'polypeptide(L)'
;MSNRAKAVLIAVAVIAVAVGAFFLLGGRDGPLGVLEPDKCPLNGDEPEGDVDAGRPAVAVKIENAPLAYPLSGLEDAEVVYEELVEGGVTRFMAIYHCTDSRKAGSVRSARIVDPALVLPYTKLLAYSGSNKPVRDALDEVGIVQLDETRAGKGLRRVPREGLSSEHTLYANTQALRRTGSKDFDDPPSDDIFDFGDRRGRGKRARSISIEFSGATQVTYDFGQGRYRRSQGGEPFLTEQGGQLAVDNVVIEVHEVRLSKQITDVTGNPSVEIADETGSGPAVLFRNGRAYEGTWERDAVGDAVRFLARSGKAMVFKPGTTWIHLVPSEQGEVKGSFTYGAS
;
A
#
# COMPACT_ATOMS: atom_id res chain seq x y z
N MET A 1 51.33 -50.65 18.97
CA MET A 1 50.59 -49.36 18.98
C MET A 1 50.56 -48.81 20.39
N SER A 2 51.03 -47.58 20.60
CA SER A 2 51.00 -46.93 21.91
C SER A 2 49.56 -46.66 22.37
N ASN A 3 49.32 -46.51 23.67
CA ASN A 3 47.99 -46.21 24.22
C ASN A 3 47.39 -44.91 23.63
N ARG A 4 48.24 -43.98 23.18
CA ARG A 4 47.81 -42.77 22.44
C ARG A 4 47.27 -43.10 21.04
N ALA A 5 47.89 -44.03 20.32
CA ALA A 5 47.41 -44.44 18.99
C ALA A 5 46.04 -45.15 19.04
N LYS A 6 45.78 -45.93 20.10
CA LYS A 6 44.47 -46.57 20.33
C LYS A 6 43.39 -45.55 20.68
N ALA A 7 43.71 -44.55 21.51
CA ALA A 7 42.77 -43.49 21.88
C ALA A 7 42.37 -42.61 20.68
N VAL A 8 43.33 -42.28 19.80
CA VAL A 8 43.05 -41.51 18.58
C VAL A 8 42.20 -42.30 17.59
N LEU A 9 42.46 -43.61 17.41
CA LEU A 9 41.65 -44.46 16.54
C LEU A 9 40.20 -44.62 17.03
N ILE A 10 39.99 -44.73 18.35
CA ILE A 10 38.65 -44.80 18.94
C ILE A 10 37.93 -43.46 18.79
N ALA A 11 38.61 -42.32 19.01
CA ALA A 11 38.01 -41.01 18.82
C ALA A 11 37.60 -40.74 17.37
N VAL A 12 38.46 -41.11 16.40
CA VAL A 12 38.15 -40.97 14.96
C VAL A 12 36.99 -41.89 14.55
N ALA A 13 36.93 -43.12 15.07
CA ALA A 13 35.83 -44.03 14.79
C ALA A 13 34.49 -43.54 15.37
N VAL A 14 34.49 -42.97 16.59
CA VAL A 14 33.28 -42.40 17.21
C VAL A 14 32.79 -41.16 16.45
N ILE A 15 33.71 -40.30 15.98
CA ILE A 15 33.35 -39.14 15.16
C ILE A 15 32.79 -39.59 13.80
N ALA A 16 33.40 -40.58 13.15
CA ALA A 16 32.91 -41.09 11.87
C ALA A 16 31.53 -41.73 11.98
N VAL A 17 31.23 -42.44 13.06
CA VAL A 17 29.91 -43.02 13.33
C VAL A 17 28.89 -41.93 13.68
N ALA A 18 29.27 -40.90 14.44
CA ALA A 18 28.38 -39.78 14.77
C ALA A 18 28.04 -38.92 13.53
N VAL A 19 29.02 -38.67 12.66
CA VAL A 19 28.80 -37.96 11.38
C VAL A 19 27.97 -38.83 10.42
N GLY A 20 28.26 -40.13 10.33
CA GLY A 20 27.47 -41.06 9.54
C GLY A 20 26.01 -41.16 10.00
N ALA A 21 25.77 -41.16 11.32
CA ALA A 21 24.43 -41.14 11.89
C ALA A 21 23.73 -39.79 11.67
N PHE A 22 24.44 -38.66 11.72
CA PHE A 22 23.89 -37.34 11.41
C PHE A 22 23.42 -37.24 9.94
N PHE A 23 24.17 -37.81 9.00
CA PHE A 23 23.78 -37.84 7.58
C PHE A 23 22.74 -38.93 7.23
N LEU A 24 22.61 -39.99 8.03
CA LEU A 24 21.62 -41.06 7.82
C LEU A 24 20.28 -40.80 8.55
N LEU A 25 20.27 -39.96 9.59
CA LEU A 25 19.06 -39.59 10.36
C LEU A 25 18.60 -38.15 10.10
N GLY A 26 19.45 -37.30 9.51
CA GLY A 26 19.06 -36.01 8.95
C GLY A 26 18.38 -36.21 7.62
N GLY A 27 17.05 -36.25 7.62
CA GLY A 27 16.23 -36.23 6.42
C GLY A 27 16.67 -35.10 5.47
N ARG A 28 16.49 -35.35 4.18
CA ARG A 28 16.76 -34.42 3.07
C ARG A 28 16.20 -33.02 3.33
N ASP A 29 16.99 -32.14 3.91
CA ASP A 29 16.79 -30.72 3.75
C ASP A 29 17.45 -30.35 2.41
N GLY A 30 16.61 -30.07 1.42
CA GLY A 30 17.02 -29.36 0.20
C GLY A 30 17.61 -27.99 0.55
N PRO A 31 18.08 -27.21 -0.44
CA PRO A 31 18.52 -25.85 -0.16
C PRO A 31 17.42 -25.14 0.63
N LEU A 32 17.79 -24.53 1.77
CA LEU A 32 16.90 -23.77 2.65
C LEU A 32 15.98 -22.91 1.80
N GLY A 33 14.77 -23.42 1.54
CA GLY A 33 13.72 -22.65 0.90
C GLY A 33 13.43 -21.50 1.85
N VAL A 34 13.52 -20.28 1.35
CA VAL A 34 12.80 -19.18 1.98
C VAL A 34 11.37 -19.68 2.08
N LEU A 35 10.90 -19.97 3.31
CA LEU A 35 9.53 -20.40 3.50
C LEU A 35 8.66 -19.26 2.96
N GLU A 36 7.92 -19.53 1.88
CA GLU A 36 6.94 -18.59 1.37
C GLU A 36 6.02 -18.21 2.54
N PRO A 37 5.70 -16.92 2.74
CA PRO A 37 4.86 -16.54 3.86
C PRO A 37 3.49 -17.20 3.70
N ASP A 38 3.00 -17.84 4.77
CA ASP A 38 1.71 -18.55 4.80
C ASP A 38 0.50 -17.63 4.49
N LYS A 39 0.70 -16.31 4.59
CA LYS A 39 -0.28 -15.26 4.35
C LYS A 39 0.32 -14.16 3.48
N CYS A 40 -0.53 -13.50 2.73
CA CYS A 40 -0.20 -12.32 1.96
C CYS A 40 0.16 -11.14 2.88
N PRO A 41 1.38 -10.58 2.80
CA PRO A 41 1.87 -9.54 3.72
C PRO A 41 1.00 -8.28 3.81
N LEU A 42 0.27 -7.92 2.74
CA LEU A 42 -0.43 -6.63 2.65
C LEU A 42 -1.91 -6.68 3.03
N ASN A 43 -2.51 -7.88 3.11
CA ASN A 43 -3.91 -8.05 3.51
C ASN A 43 -4.11 -9.14 4.59
N GLY A 44 -3.10 -9.97 4.89
CA GLY A 44 -3.20 -11.04 5.89
C GLY A 44 -4.10 -12.22 5.48
N ASP A 45 -4.57 -12.25 4.22
CA ASP A 45 -5.36 -13.37 3.69
C ASP A 45 -4.46 -14.51 3.19
N GLU A 46 -5.04 -15.69 2.98
CA GLU A 46 -4.32 -16.76 2.28
C GLU A 46 -4.18 -16.41 0.81
N PRO A 47 -3.02 -16.65 0.18
CA PRO A 47 -2.89 -16.50 -1.26
C PRO A 47 -3.95 -17.32 -2.00
N GLU A 48 -4.67 -16.69 -2.92
CA GLU A 48 -5.66 -17.40 -3.74
C GLU A 48 -4.96 -18.23 -4.84
N GLY A 49 -5.23 -19.54 -4.87
CA GLY A 49 -4.68 -20.44 -5.90
C GLY A 49 -3.16 -20.58 -5.81
N ASP A 50 -2.48 -20.50 -6.95
CA ASP A 50 -1.01 -20.67 -7.05
C ASP A 50 -0.26 -19.32 -6.99
N VAL A 51 -0.80 -18.34 -6.26
CA VAL A 51 -0.14 -17.03 -6.10
C VAL A 51 1.10 -17.19 -5.21
N ASP A 52 2.26 -16.93 -5.79
CA ASP A 52 3.54 -16.77 -5.08
C ASP A 52 3.56 -15.46 -4.27
N ALA A 53 3.62 -15.56 -2.94
CA ALA A 53 3.70 -14.42 -2.03
C ALA A 53 5.13 -13.86 -1.85
N GLY A 54 6.13 -14.49 -2.46
CA GLY A 54 7.52 -14.02 -2.57
C GLY A 54 7.78 -13.09 -3.77
N ARG A 55 6.73 -12.68 -4.49
CA ARG A 55 6.83 -11.76 -5.65
C ARG A 55 6.81 -10.27 -5.21
N PRO A 56 7.30 -9.32 -6.02
CA PRO A 56 7.20 -7.90 -5.67
C PRO A 56 5.76 -7.38 -5.79
N ALA A 57 5.40 -6.42 -4.95
CA ALA A 57 4.18 -5.63 -5.15
C ALA A 57 4.34 -4.64 -6.31
N VAL A 58 3.21 -4.15 -6.84
CA VAL A 58 3.15 -3.09 -7.86
C VAL A 58 2.30 -1.95 -7.34
N ALA A 59 2.83 -0.73 -7.34
CA ALA A 59 2.09 0.48 -7.05
C ALA A 59 1.60 1.13 -8.35
N VAL A 60 0.35 1.60 -8.37
CA VAL A 60 -0.26 2.30 -9.50
C VAL A 60 -0.89 3.59 -9.01
N LYS A 61 -0.46 4.72 -9.58
CA LYS A 61 -1.06 6.02 -9.31
C LYS A 61 -2.35 6.17 -10.10
N ILE A 62 -3.50 6.21 -9.42
CA ILE A 62 -4.84 6.25 -10.01
C ILE A 62 -5.50 7.60 -9.73
N GLU A 63 -6.22 8.12 -10.71
CA GLU A 63 -6.92 9.40 -10.57
C GLU A 63 -8.18 9.32 -9.72
N ASN A 64 -8.63 10.46 -9.19
CA ASN A 64 -9.94 10.56 -8.55
C ASN A 64 -10.75 11.77 -9.07
N ALA A 65 -10.57 12.13 -10.33
CA ALA A 65 -11.37 13.17 -10.97
C ALA A 65 -12.77 12.64 -11.31
N PRO A 66 -13.86 13.38 -11.05
CA PRO A 66 -15.23 12.92 -11.35
C PRO A 66 -15.47 12.52 -12.81
N LEU A 67 -14.79 13.18 -13.75
CA LEU A 67 -14.85 12.86 -15.19
C LEU A 67 -14.37 11.44 -15.51
N ALA A 68 -13.51 10.86 -14.65
CA ALA A 68 -12.95 9.54 -14.87
C ALA A 68 -13.86 8.41 -14.36
N TYR A 69 -14.90 8.73 -13.59
CA TYR A 69 -15.76 7.70 -12.99
C TYR A 69 -16.58 6.93 -14.03
N PRO A 70 -16.95 5.67 -13.73
CA PRO A 70 -16.41 4.85 -12.63
C PRO A 70 -14.94 4.45 -12.89
N LEU A 71 -14.18 4.25 -11.80
CA LEU A 71 -12.80 3.76 -11.87
C LEU A 71 -12.76 2.23 -11.82
N SER A 72 -11.62 1.66 -12.21
CA SER A 72 -11.43 0.20 -12.30
C SER A 72 -10.21 -0.23 -11.51
N GLY A 73 -10.28 -1.40 -10.87
CA GLY A 73 -9.15 -2.08 -10.23
C GLY A 73 -8.86 -1.65 -8.78
N LEU A 74 -9.50 -0.61 -8.25
CA LEU A 74 -9.34 -0.21 -6.85
C LEU A 74 -9.85 -1.29 -5.87
N GLU A 75 -10.84 -2.05 -6.29
CA GLU A 75 -11.41 -3.21 -5.58
C GLU A 75 -10.44 -4.41 -5.49
N ASP A 76 -9.45 -4.46 -6.38
CA ASP A 76 -8.44 -5.53 -6.43
C ASP A 76 -7.18 -5.16 -5.59
N ALA A 77 -7.05 -3.91 -5.13
CA ALA A 77 -5.88 -3.43 -4.40
C ALA A 77 -5.92 -3.84 -2.93
N GLU A 78 -4.78 -4.27 -2.39
CA GLU A 78 -4.65 -4.67 -0.98
C GLU A 78 -4.47 -3.46 -0.07
N VAL A 79 -3.69 -2.47 -0.52
CA VAL A 79 -3.50 -1.18 0.16
C VAL A 79 -3.79 -0.05 -0.81
N VAL A 80 -4.55 0.94 -0.38
CA VAL A 80 -4.81 2.16 -1.14
C VAL A 80 -4.57 3.36 -0.27
N TYR A 81 -3.67 4.26 -0.68
CA TYR A 81 -3.59 5.61 -0.11
C TYR A 81 -4.47 6.56 -0.90
N GLU A 82 -5.20 7.45 -0.23
CA GLU A 82 -5.87 8.61 -0.82
C GLU A 82 -5.21 9.89 -0.28
N GLU A 83 -4.70 10.71 -1.20
CA GLU A 83 -4.04 11.98 -0.88
C GLU A 83 -4.69 13.14 -1.61
N LEU A 84 -4.60 14.34 -1.02
CA LEU A 84 -5.00 15.57 -1.69
C LEU A 84 -3.97 15.97 -2.76
N VAL A 85 -4.45 16.44 -3.90
CA VAL A 85 -3.63 16.97 -4.98
C VAL A 85 -4.14 18.35 -5.41
N GLU A 86 -3.62 18.88 -6.52
CA GLU A 86 -3.95 20.22 -7.00
C GLU A 86 -5.45 20.39 -7.28
N GLY A 87 -5.95 21.60 -7.03
CA GLY A 87 -7.37 21.94 -7.26
C GLY A 87 -8.34 21.37 -6.23
N GLY A 88 -7.85 20.79 -5.13
CA GLY A 88 -8.69 20.29 -4.03
C GLY A 88 -9.31 18.91 -4.26
N VAL A 89 -8.98 18.25 -5.38
CA VAL A 89 -9.33 16.85 -5.63
C VAL A 89 -8.29 15.92 -5.00
N THR A 90 -8.58 14.62 -4.93
CA THR A 90 -7.64 13.61 -4.44
C THR A 90 -7.08 12.73 -5.57
N ARG A 91 -6.07 11.92 -5.26
CA ARG A 91 -5.60 10.79 -6.09
C ARG A 91 -5.32 9.59 -5.21
N PHE A 92 -5.34 8.42 -5.84
CA PHE A 92 -5.04 7.15 -5.18
C PHE A 92 -3.63 6.67 -5.52
N MET A 93 -2.95 6.09 -4.54
CA MET A 93 -1.85 5.16 -4.77
C MET A 93 -2.34 3.76 -4.40
N ALA A 94 -2.56 2.91 -5.39
CA ALA A 94 -3.08 1.56 -5.20
C ALA A 94 -1.97 0.53 -5.32
N ILE A 95 -1.86 -0.37 -4.33
CA ILE A 95 -0.76 -1.34 -4.19
C ILE A 95 -1.33 -2.75 -4.34
N TYR A 96 -0.72 -3.51 -5.26
CA TYR A 96 -1.15 -4.84 -5.67
C TYR A 96 0.00 -5.84 -5.48
N HIS A 97 -0.14 -6.73 -4.53
CA HIS A 97 0.82 -7.78 -4.21
C HIS A 97 0.28 -9.16 -4.55
N CYS A 98 -0.55 -9.77 -3.71
CA CYS A 98 -1.14 -11.08 -3.93
C CYS A 98 -2.33 -11.06 -4.91
N THR A 99 -2.97 -9.92 -5.06
CA THR A 99 -4.05 -9.75 -6.05
C THR A 99 -3.51 -9.05 -7.31
N ASP A 100 -4.11 -9.36 -8.46
CA ASP A 100 -3.81 -8.70 -9.73
C ASP A 100 -5.05 -8.06 -10.33
N SER A 101 -4.89 -6.84 -10.85
CA SER A 101 -5.90 -6.19 -11.67
C SER A 101 -5.49 -6.18 -13.14
N ARG A 102 -6.40 -6.68 -14.00
CA ARG A 102 -6.22 -6.63 -15.46
C ARG A 102 -6.44 -5.25 -16.05
N LYS A 103 -7.13 -4.38 -15.31
CA LYS A 103 -7.50 -3.02 -15.68
C LYS A 103 -7.59 -2.16 -14.41
N ALA A 104 -6.50 -1.49 -14.06
CA ALA A 104 -6.43 -0.54 -12.95
C ALA A 104 -6.28 0.89 -13.48
N GLY A 105 -7.13 1.81 -13.07
CA GLY A 105 -7.02 3.20 -13.50
C GLY A 105 -8.31 4.01 -13.53
N SER A 106 -8.29 5.19 -14.13
CA SER A 106 -7.21 5.67 -15.01
C SER A 106 -5.93 6.12 -14.28
N VAL A 107 -4.78 5.76 -14.85
CA VAL A 107 -3.44 6.02 -14.32
C VAL A 107 -3.08 7.49 -14.51
N ARG A 108 -2.55 8.14 -13.46
CA ARG A 108 -2.26 9.57 -13.42
C ARG A 108 -0.89 9.91 -12.86
N SER A 109 -0.64 11.21 -12.78
CA SER A 109 0.68 11.75 -12.56
C SER A 109 1.20 11.54 -11.15
N ALA A 110 2.48 11.19 -11.05
CA ALA A 110 3.17 11.02 -9.79
C ALA A 110 3.35 12.36 -9.05
N ARG A 111 3.48 12.31 -7.72
CA ARG A 111 3.68 13.44 -6.82
C ARG A 111 4.92 13.24 -5.94
N ILE A 112 5.39 14.33 -5.34
CA ILE A 112 6.69 14.34 -4.63
C ILE A 112 6.70 13.42 -3.40
N VAL A 113 5.52 13.17 -2.83
CA VAL A 113 5.30 12.28 -1.69
C VAL A 113 5.20 10.80 -2.07
N ASP A 114 5.09 10.47 -3.37
CA ASP A 114 4.95 9.08 -3.82
C ASP A 114 6.06 8.12 -3.33
N PRO A 115 7.36 8.51 -3.25
CA PRO A 115 8.37 7.70 -2.58
C PRO A 115 7.93 7.20 -1.20
N ALA A 116 7.36 8.10 -0.38
CA ALA A 116 6.93 7.81 0.98
C ALA A 116 5.75 6.81 1.05
N LEU A 117 4.98 6.71 -0.03
CA LEU A 117 3.81 5.82 -0.12
C LEU A 117 4.15 4.47 -0.75
N VAL A 118 5.24 4.39 -1.52
CA VAL A 118 5.58 3.21 -2.34
C VAL A 118 6.70 2.38 -1.72
N LEU A 119 7.77 3.04 -1.26
CA LEU A 119 8.98 2.39 -0.75
C LEU A 119 8.75 1.36 0.37
N PRO A 120 7.78 1.54 1.29
CA PRO A 120 7.51 0.51 2.30
C PRO A 120 7.06 -0.84 1.73
N TYR A 121 6.60 -0.86 0.48
CA TYR A 121 5.92 -2.02 -0.12
C TYR A 121 6.64 -2.56 -1.36
N THR A 122 7.25 -1.68 -2.17
CA THR A 122 7.90 -2.03 -3.43
C THR A 122 8.73 -0.86 -3.96
N LYS A 123 9.45 -1.08 -5.06
CA LYS A 123 10.00 -0.01 -5.90
C LYS A 123 9.30 0.09 -7.26
N LEU A 124 8.32 -0.75 -7.56
CA LEU A 124 7.62 -0.73 -8.85
C LEU A 124 6.47 0.28 -8.83
N LEU A 125 6.61 1.40 -9.56
CA LEU A 125 5.59 2.44 -9.62
C LEU A 125 5.15 2.73 -11.06
N ALA A 126 3.87 2.50 -11.36
CA ALA A 126 3.23 2.92 -12.60
C ALA A 126 2.48 4.24 -12.43
N TYR A 127 2.78 5.20 -13.30
CA TYR A 127 2.16 6.53 -13.30
C TYR A 127 2.15 7.11 -14.74
N SER A 128 1.39 8.19 -14.96
CA SER A 128 1.33 8.90 -16.25
C SER A 128 1.68 10.37 -16.08
N GLY A 129 2.93 10.69 -16.39
CA GLY A 129 3.48 12.04 -16.32
C GLY A 129 3.88 12.49 -14.91
N SER A 130 4.83 13.41 -14.86
CA SER A 130 5.31 14.06 -13.65
C SER A 130 6.15 15.28 -14.05
N ASN A 131 6.40 16.18 -13.13
CA ASN A 131 7.39 17.25 -13.34
C ASN A 131 8.82 16.69 -13.12
N LYS A 132 9.84 17.45 -13.53
CA LYS A 132 11.24 17.03 -13.37
C LYS A 132 11.63 16.80 -11.89
N PRO A 133 11.33 17.69 -10.93
CA PRO A 133 11.64 17.44 -9.52
C PRO A 133 11.08 16.12 -8.98
N VAL A 134 9.84 15.76 -9.36
CA VAL A 134 9.24 14.48 -8.95
C VAL A 134 9.98 13.29 -9.57
N ARG A 135 10.34 13.34 -10.87
CA ARG A 135 11.14 12.25 -11.46
C ARG A 135 12.50 12.10 -10.82
N ASP A 136 13.18 13.23 -10.56
CA ASP A 136 14.49 13.23 -9.94
C ASP A 136 14.42 12.62 -8.53
N ALA A 137 13.38 12.94 -7.76
CA ALA A 137 13.14 12.34 -6.44
C ALA A 137 12.86 10.82 -6.51
N LEU A 138 12.09 10.36 -7.51
CA LEU A 138 11.85 8.93 -7.73
C LEU A 138 13.14 8.20 -8.12
N ASP A 139 13.96 8.80 -8.99
CA ASP A 139 15.25 8.25 -9.41
C ASP A 139 16.26 8.19 -8.24
N GLU A 140 16.30 9.22 -7.39
CA GLU A 140 17.22 9.30 -6.25
C GLU A 140 17.04 8.13 -5.26
N VAL A 141 15.79 7.70 -5.03
CA VAL A 141 15.48 6.55 -4.16
C VAL A 141 15.42 5.22 -4.89
N GLY A 142 15.69 5.22 -6.20
CA GLY A 142 15.72 4.02 -7.04
C GLY A 142 14.35 3.40 -7.31
N ILE A 143 13.27 4.19 -7.35
CA ILE A 143 11.96 3.71 -7.82
C ILE A 143 12.09 3.29 -9.30
N VAL A 144 11.62 2.08 -9.60
CA VAL A 144 11.45 1.59 -10.96
C VAL A 144 10.22 2.27 -11.57
N GLN A 145 10.48 3.37 -12.29
CA GLN A 145 9.46 4.17 -12.97
C GLN A 145 8.88 3.43 -14.19
N LEU A 146 7.65 2.92 -14.08
CA LEU A 146 6.90 2.21 -15.12
C LEU A 146 5.90 3.14 -15.82
N ASP A 147 6.41 4.12 -16.57
CA ASP A 147 5.60 5.01 -17.40
C ASP A 147 5.24 4.38 -18.76
N GLU A 148 4.54 5.12 -19.62
CA GLU A 148 4.11 4.65 -20.95
C GLU A 148 5.25 4.24 -21.88
N THR A 149 6.50 4.65 -21.59
CA THR A 149 7.69 4.28 -22.36
C THR A 149 8.36 3.02 -21.83
N ARG A 150 8.30 2.78 -20.51
CA ARG A 150 8.98 1.66 -19.84
C ARG A 150 8.07 0.48 -19.49
N ALA A 151 6.76 0.70 -19.34
CA ALA A 151 5.81 -0.33 -18.88
C ALA A 151 5.56 -1.46 -19.90
N GLY A 152 5.99 -1.31 -21.17
CA GLY A 152 5.71 -2.27 -22.23
C GLY A 152 4.20 -2.49 -22.41
N LYS A 153 3.73 -3.73 -22.23
CA LYS A 153 2.29 -4.07 -22.29
C LYS A 153 1.53 -3.76 -20.99
N GLY A 154 2.22 -3.26 -19.96
CA GLY A 154 1.65 -2.97 -18.65
C GLY A 154 0.74 -1.77 -18.61
N LEU A 155 0.87 -0.83 -19.56
CA LEU A 155 0.00 0.34 -19.69
C LEU A 155 -0.63 0.39 -21.09
N ARG A 156 -1.93 0.72 -21.14
CA ARG A 156 -2.65 0.85 -22.41
C ARG A 156 -3.75 1.89 -22.31
N ARG A 157 -3.86 2.75 -23.33
CA ARG A 157 -4.99 3.67 -23.47
C ARG A 157 -6.22 2.93 -23.99
N VAL A 158 -7.36 3.13 -23.32
CA VAL A 158 -8.68 2.63 -23.71
C VAL A 158 -9.58 3.83 -23.93
N PRO A 159 -9.74 4.29 -25.18
CA PRO A 159 -10.54 5.47 -25.49
C PRO A 159 -11.96 5.37 -24.93
N ARG A 160 -12.44 6.47 -24.37
CA ARG A 160 -13.81 6.63 -23.86
C ARG A 160 -14.42 7.86 -24.52
N GLU A 161 -15.66 7.72 -24.98
CA GLU A 161 -16.38 8.82 -25.61
C GLU A 161 -16.50 10.01 -24.66
N GLY A 162 -16.23 11.22 -25.17
CA GLY A 162 -16.31 12.45 -24.39
C GLY A 162 -15.16 12.68 -23.39
N LEU A 163 -14.20 11.76 -23.28
CA LEU A 163 -13.05 11.91 -22.39
C LEU A 163 -11.75 12.17 -23.16
N SER A 164 -10.98 13.12 -22.65
CA SER A 164 -9.63 13.40 -23.11
C SER A 164 -8.66 12.28 -22.72
N SER A 165 -7.56 12.16 -23.46
CA SER A 165 -6.69 10.99 -23.40
C SER A 165 -6.15 10.72 -21.99
N GLU A 166 -5.86 11.77 -21.23
CA GLU A 166 -5.35 11.70 -19.86
C GLU A 166 -6.27 10.97 -18.87
N HIS A 167 -7.54 10.73 -19.22
CA HIS A 167 -8.49 9.92 -18.43
C HIS A 167 -8.68 8.49 -18.96
N THR A 168 -7.80 8.01 -19.83
CA THR A 168 -8.00 6.74 -20.55
C THR A 168 -6.87 5.73 -20.40
N LEU A 169 -5.82 6.03 -19.62
CA LEU A 169 -4.69 5.11 -19.46
C LEU A 169 -4.98 4.09 -18.36
N TYR A 170 -4.90 2.79 -18.67
CA TYR A 170 -5.14 1.73 -17.69
C TYR A 170 -3.92 0.81 -17.56
N ALA A 171 -3.71 0.32 -16.34
CA ALA A 171 -2.67 -0.60 -15.97
C ALA A 171 -3.15 -2.06 -15.96
N ASN A 172 -2.25 -2.97 -16.32
CA ASN A 172 -2.35 -4.40 -16.05
C ASN A 172 -1.23 -4.75 -15.05
N THR A 173 -1.58 -4.96 -13.79
CA THR A 173 -0.61 -5.10 -12.68
C THR A 173 0.29 -6.30 -12.87
N GLN A 174 -0.24 -7.40 -13.42
CA GLN A 174 0.55 -8.59 -13.72
C GLN A 174 1.61 -8.34 -14.80
N ALA A 175 1.26 -7.60 -15.86
CA ALA A 175 2.20 -7.23 -16.90
C ALA A 175 3.21 -6.19 -16.41
N LEU A 176 2.79 -5.25 -15.57
CA LEU A 176 3.70 -4.32 -14.89
C LEU A 176 4.71 -5.06 -14.01
N ARG A 177 4.24 -6.01 -13.18
CA ARG A 177 5.10 -6.83 -12.32
C ARG A 177 6.16 -7.57 -13.13
N ARG A 178 5.75 -8.27 -14.19
CA ARG A 178 6.70 -8.98 -15.09
C ARG A 178 7.72 -8.06 -15.76
N THR A 179 7.34 -6.81 -16.04
CA THR A 179 8.26 -5.83 -16.64
C THR A 179 9.23 -5.30 -15.58
N GLY A 180 8.70 -4.89 -14.42
CA GLY A 180 9.47 -4.26 -13.34
C GLY A 180 10.34 -5.24 -12.53
N SER A 181 9.94 -6.52 -12.43
CA SER A 181 10.69 -7.55 -11.69
C SER A 181 12.07 -7.88 -12.26
N LYS A 182 12.44 -7.26 -13.40
CA LYS A 182 13.80 -7.32 -13.94
C LYS A 182 14.74 -6.35 -13.24
N ASP A 183 14.19 -5.30 -12.66
CA ASP A 183 14.91 -4.20 -12.00
C ASP A 183 14.72 -4.25 -10.46
N PHE A 184 13.61 -4.81 -9.96
CA PHE A 184 13.33 -4.99 -8.53
C PHE A 184 12.32 -6.12 -8.29
N ASP A 185 12.69 -7.12 -7.49
CA ASP A 185 11.89 -8.33 -7.22
C ASP A 185 11.68 -8.68 -5.75
N ASP A 186 12.13 -7.85 -4.80
CA ASP A 186 11.91 -8.12 -3.38
C ASP A 186 10.40 -8.09 -3.03
N PRO A 187 9.90 -9.07 -2.26
CA PRO A 187 8.53 -9.04 -1.74
C PRO A 187 8.37 -7.97 -0.64
N PRO A 188 7.13 -7.51 -0.38
CA PRO A 188 6.86 -6.70 0.80
C PRO A 188 7.22 -7.46 2.09
N SER A 189 7.67 -6.73 3.11
CA SER A 189 7.94 -7.31 4.43
C SER A 189 6.65 -7.83 5.08
N ASP A 190 6.76 -8.93 5.85
CA ASP A 190 5.63 -9.57 6.55
C ASP A 190 5.21 -8.84 7.84
N ASP A 191 5.99 -7.84 8.28
CA ASP A 191 5.77 -7.07 9.50
C ASP A 191 5.16 -5.67 9.29
N ILE A 192 4.77 -5.32 8.05
CA ILE A 192 4.17 -4.01 7.73
C ILE A 192 2.85 -3.80 8.48
N PHE A 193 2.03 -4.85 8.60
CA PHE A 193 0.75 -4.82 9.31
C PHE A 193 0.59 -6.01 10.25
N ASP A 194 0.15 -5.75 11.49
CA ASP A 194 -0.27 -6.80 12.43
C ASP A 194 -1.73 -7.17 12.13
N PHE A 195 -1.97 -8.29 11.43
CA PHE A 195 -3.31 -8.79 11.13
C PHE A 195 -3.82 -9.77 12.20
N GLY A 196 -5.11 -9.68 12.54
CA GLY A 196 -5.76 -10.71 13.34
C GLY A 196 -6.91 -10.21 14.19
N ASP A 197 -7.13 -10.89 15.31
CA ASP A 197 -8.22 -10.55 16.24
C ASP A 197 -8.02 -9.18 16.88
N ARG A 198 -9.11 -8.43 16.97
CA ARG A 198 -9.09 -7.09 17.56
C ARG A 198 -8.58 -7.13 19.00
N ARG A 199 -7.67 -6.23 19.34
CA ARG A 199 -7.21 -5.99 20.71
C ARG A 199 -7.87 -4.72 21.26
N GLY A 200 -8.25 -4.75 22.54
CA GLY A 200 -8.87 -3.60 23.21
C GLY A 200 -10.34 -3.34 22.84
N ARG A 201 -10.89 -2.24 23.38
CA ARG A 201 -12.29 -1.81 23.20
C ARG A 201 -12.33 -0.52 22.36
N GLY A 202 -12.22 -0.64 21.05
CA GLY A 202 -12.42 0.49 20.13
C GLY A 202 -13.81 1.12 20.27
N LYS A 203 -13.92 2.42 20.05
CA LYS A 203 -15.21 3.16 20.09
C LYS A 203 -16.09 2.69 18.94
N ARG A 204 -17.42 2.68 19.11
CA ARG A 204 -18.33 2.32 18.02
C ARG A 204 -18.25 3.40 16.93
N ALA A 205 -17.94 3.00 15.70
CA ALA A 205 -17.73 3.87 14.56
C ALA A 205 -18.24 3.17 13.29
N ARG A 206 -19.52 3.36 13.00
CA ARG A 206 -20.22 2.81 11.83
C ARG A 206 -20.30 3.80 10.67
N SER A 207 -20.21 5.10 10.93
CA SER A 207 -20.07 6.12 9.91
C SER A 207 -18.74 6.85 10.06
N ILE A 208 -18.15 7.25 8.95
CA ILE A 208 -16.93 8.06 8.86
C ILE A 208 -17.20 9.15 7.81
N SER A 209 -16.85 10.40 8.10
CA SER A 209 -16.85 11.50 7.14
C SER A 209 -15.47 12.13 7.13
N ILE A 210 -14.90 12.33 5.95
CA ILE A 210 -13.59 12.90 5.73
C ILE A 210 -13.77 14.09 4.78
N GLU A 211 -13.42 15.27 5.26
CA GLU A 211 -13.37 16.51 4.49
C GLU A 211 -11.91 16.76 4.10
N PHE A 212 -11.52 16.37 2.88
CA PHE A 212 -10.17 16.64 2.37
C PHE A 212 -9.99 18.10 1.99
N SER A 213 -11.04 18.71 1.43
CA SER A 213 -11.09 20.11 1.01
C SER A 213 -12.54 20.53 0.82
N GLY A 214 -12.79 21.80 0.50
CA GLY A 214 -14.13 22.25 0.08
C GLY A 214 -14.67 21.59 -1.20
N ALA A 215 -13.85 20.85 -1.95
CA ALA A 215 -14.22 20.15 -3.18
C ALA A 215 -14.36 18.63 -3.00
N THR A 216 -13.77 18.04 -1.96
CA THR A 216 -13.72 16.58 -1.80
C THR A 216 -14.14 16.16 -0.40
N GLN A 217 -15.32 15.54 -0.34
CA GLN A 217 -15.85 14.83 0.82
C GLN A 217 -15.93 13.34 0.52
N VAL A 218 -15.40 12.52 1.43
CA VAL A 218 -15.47 11.05 1.38
C VAL A 218 -16.21 10.57 2.62
N THR A 219 -17.15 9.64 2.44
CA THR A 219 -17.86 9.01 3.57
C THR A 219 -17.80 7.50 3.50
N TYR A 220 -17.93 6.87 4.66
CA TYR A 220 -18.02 5.42 4.78
C TYR A 220 -19.17 5.01 5.69
N ASP A 221 -19.90 3.98 5.27
CA ASP A 221 -20.93 3.32 6.08
C ASP A 221 -20.60 1.85 6.31
N PHE A 222 -20.55 1.44 7.58
CA PHE A 222 -20.27 0.07 7.97
C PHE A 222 -21.54 -0.79 7.91
N GLY A 223 -21.49 -1.80 7.03
CA GLY A 223 -22.53 -2.80 6.88
C GLY A 223 -21.97 -4.09 6.30
N GLN A 224 -22.57 -5.23 6.64
CA GLN A 224 -22.15 -6.54 6.11
C GLN A 224 -20.65 -6.84 6.32
N GLY A 225 -20.06 -6.33 7.40
CA GLY A 225 -18.67 -6.60 7.76
C GLY A 225 -17.61 -5.71 7.10
N ARG A 226 -18.00 -4.75 6.25
CA ARG A 226 -17.10 -3.85 5.50
C ARG A 226 -17.60 -2.40 5.55
N TYR A 227 -16.72 -1.45 5.26
CA TYR A 227 -17.01 -0.03 5.11
C TYR A 227 -17.26 0.30 3.64
N ARG A 228 -18.50 0.65 3.28
CA ARG A 228 -18.86 1.05 1.91
C ARG A 228 -18.56 2.53 1.70
N ARG A 229 -17.83 2.85 0.64
CA ARG A 229 -17.35 4.21 0.31
C ARG A 229 -18.37 4.98 -0.52
N SER A 230 -18.56 6.25 -0.18
CA SER A 230 -19.26 7.24 -0.98
C SER A 230 -18.37 8.48 -1.12
N GLN A 231 -18.60 9.26 -2.18
CA GLN A 231 -17.88 10.52 -2.41
C GLN A 231 -18.82 11.57 -2.99
N GLY A 232 -18.76 12.79 -2.46
CA GLY A 232 -19.66 13.86 -2.87
C GLY A 232 -21.15 13.54 -2.68
N GLY A 233 -21.48 12.72 -1.68
CA GLY A 233 -22.85 12.28 -1.39
C GLY A 233 -23.34 11.07 -2.17
N GLU A 234 -22.59 10.59 -3.18
CA GLU A 234 -23.01 9.48 -4.04
C GLU A 234 -22.20 8.20 -3.76
N PRO A 235 -22.81 6.99 -3.92
CA PRO A 235 -22.09 5.73 -3.84
C PRO A 235 -20.90 5.69 -4.81
N PHE A 236 -19.72 5.33 -4.32
CA PHE A 236 -18.55 5.22 -5.17
C PHE A 236 -18.55 3.87 -5.91
N LEU A 237 -19.00 3.87 -7.16
CA LEU A 237 -19.13 2.67 -7.97
C LEU A 237 -17.83 2.33 -8.72
N THR A 238 -17.51 1.04 -8.81
CA THR A 238 -16.41 0.53 -9.64
C THR A 238 -16.92 0.15 -11.03
N GLU A 239 -16.01 0.06 -12.01
CA GLU A 239 -16.35 -0.36 -13.37
C GLU A 239 -16.89 -1.80 -13.42
N GLN A 240 -16.45 -2.67 -12.50
CA GLN A 240 -16.97 -4.04 -12.35
C GLN A 240 -18.41 -4.08 -11.81
N GLY A 241 -18.93 -2.95 -11.34
CA GLY A 241 -20.23 -2.83 -10.72
C GLY A 241 -20.17 -3.03 -9.20
N GLY A 242 -21.14 -2.45 -8.51
CA GLY A 242 -21.18 -2.42 -7.05
C GLY A 242 -20.47 -1.21 -6.45
N GLN A 243 -20.79 -0.93 -5.19
CA GLN A 243 -20.18 0.13 -4.41
C GLN A 243 -18.89 -0.39 -3.77
N LEU A 244 -17.81 0.37 -3.91
CA LEU A 244 -16.52 0.04 -3.33
C LEU A 244 -16.66 -0.14 -1.81
N ALA A 245 -16.12 -1.24 -1.28
CA ALA A 245 -16.19 -1.58 0.13
C ALA A 245 -14.87 -2.16 0.63
N VAL A 246 -14.47 -1.79 1.85
CA VAL A 246 -13.13 -2.08 2.39
C VAL A 246 -13.18 -2.63 3.81
N ASP A 247 -12.16 -3.37 4.21
CA ASP A 247 -12.11 -4.05 5.51
C ASP A 247 -11.57 -3.15 6.62
N ASN A 248 -10.56 -2.35 6.29
CA ASN A 248 -9.94 -1.35 7.14
C ASN A 248 -9.97 0.02 6.47
N VAL A 249 -10.31 1.05 7.24
CA VAL A 249 -10.07 2.45 6.89
C VAL A 249 -9.09 3.01 7.92
N VAL A 250 -8.05 3.69 7.48
CA VAL A 250 -7.08 4.39 8.33
C VAL A 250 -7.13 5.86 7.97
N ILE A 251 -7.07 6.71 8.98
CA ILE A 251 -6.85 8.14 8.81
C ILE A 251 -5.48 8.45 9.41
N GLU A 252 -4.61 9.05 8.60
CA GLU A 252 -3.38 9.71 9.02
C GLU A 252 -3.61 11.22 8.92
N VAL A 253 -3.32 11.95 10.00
CA VAL A 253 -3.42 13.41 10.00
C VAL A 253 -2.04 14.01 9.76
N HIS A 254 -1.93 14.86 8.74
CA HIS A 254 -0.67 15.44 8.26
C HIS A 254 -0.72 16.96 8.16
N GLU A 255 0.40 17.62 8.41
CA GLU A 255 0.57 19.01 7.98
C GLU A 255 0.74 19.08 6.46
N VAL A 256 -0.14 19.85 5.80
CA VAL A 256 -0.13 19.97 4.34
C VAL A 256 0.15 21.42 3.93
N ARG A 257 1.09 21.59 3.01
CA ARG A 257 1.51 22.89 2.48
C ARG A 257 1.39 22.96 0.96
N LEU A 258 1.41 24.17 0.42
CA LEU A 258 1.48 24.41 -1.01
C LEU A 258 2.94 24.59 -1.45
N SER A 259 3.34 23.88 -2.49
CA SER A 259 4.68 23.96 -3.04
C SER A 259 4.97 25.36 -3.57
N LYS A 260 6.17 25.86 -3.27
CA LYS A 260 6.66 27.14 -3.83
C LYS A 260 7.38 26.98 -5.16
N GLN A 261 7.65 25.73 -5.57
CA GLN A 261 8.52 25.42 -6.71
C GLN A 261 7.83 24.53 -7.75
N ILE A 262 6.82 23.77 -7.32
CA ILE A 262 6.14 22.81 -8.16
C ILE A 262 4.71 23.28 -8.39
N THR A 263 4.33 23.38 -9.66
CA THR A 263 2.95 23.65 -10.07
C THR A 263 2.48 22.61 -11.08
N ASP A 264 1.17 22.45 -11.19
CA ASP A 264 0.56 21.72 -12.29
C ASP A 264 0.63 22.50 -13.63
N VAL A 265 0.07 21.90 -14.68
CA VAL A 265 0.04 22.47 -16.04
C VAL A 265 -0.84 23.73 -16.16
N THR A 266 -1.69 24.00 -15.17
CA THR A 266 -2.55 25.18 -15.07
C THR A 266 -2.01 26.23 -14.11
N GLY A 267 -0.85 25.98 -13.48
CA GLY A 267 -0.20 26.90 -12.55
C GLY A 267 -0.63 26.75 -11.09
N ASN A 268 -1.45 25.76 -10.73
CA ASN A 268 -1.80 25.52 -9.33
C ASN A 268 -0.59 24.93 -8.60
N PRO A 269 -0.24 25.41 -7.40
CA PRO A 269 0.79 24.80 -6.58
C PRO A 269 0.50 23.32 -6.28
N SER A 270 1.54 22.49 -6.34
CA SER A 270 1.45 21.11 -5.85
C SER A 270 1.15 21.12 -4.36
N VAL A 271 0.34 20.17 -3.93
CA VAL A 271 0.12 19.87 -2.52
C VAL A 271 1.30 19.01 -2.03
N GLU A 272 1.83 19.32 -0.85
CA GLU A 272 2.94 18.58 -0.22
C GLU A 272 2.59 18.23 1.22
N ILE A 273 2.89 16.99 1.63
CA ILE A 273 2.90 16.59 3.04
C ILE A 273 4.20 17.12 3.64
N ALA A 274 4.10 17.96 4.66
CA ALA A 274 5.25 18.60 5.28
C ALA A 274 5.95 17.68 6.30
N ASP A 275 5.18 16.78 6.90
CA ASP A 275 5.59 15.82 7.93
C ASP A 275 5.65 14.40 7.37
N GLU A 276 6.44 14.20 6.30
CA GLU A 276 6.70 12.88 5.74
C GLU A 276 7.49 11.96 6.68
N THR A 277 7.96 12.43 7.83
CA THR A 277 8.55 11.60 8.90
C THR A 277 8.15 12.16 10.24
N GLY A 278 8.34 11.39 11.31
CA GLY A 278 7.94 11.76 12.66
C GLY A 278 6.67 11.04 13.08
N SER A 279 5.73 11.77 13.67
CA SER A 279 4.51 11.19 14.23
C SER A 279 3.34 12.15 14.18
N GLY A 280 2.14 11.63 13.98
CA GLY A 280 0.91 12.41 14.01
C GLY A 280 -0.30 11.59 14.43
N PRO A 281 -1.48 12.22 14.61
CA PRO A 281 -2.70 11.51 14.98
C PRO A 281 -3.10 10.48 13.92
N ALA A 282 -3.52 9.30 14.37
CA ALA A 282 -4.08 8.27 13.50
C ALA A 282 -5.31 7.60 14.09
N VAL A 283 -6.19 7.10 13.22
CA VAL A 283 -7.36 6.31 13.61
C VAL A 283 -7.52 5.12 12.67
N LEU A 284 -7.51 3.90 13.22
CA LEU A 284 -7.90 2.69 12.49
C LEU A 284 -9.39 2.40 12.72
N PHE A 285 -10.12 2.21 11.62
CA PHE A 285 -11.50 1.77 11.58
C PHE A 285 -11.57 0.34 11.05
N ARG A 286 -12.05 -0.58 11.88
CA ARG A 286 -12.31 -1.98 11.50
C ARG A 286 -13.50 -2.53 12.27
N ASN A 287 -14.28 -3.41 11.64
CA ASN A 287 -15.42 -4.07 12.29
C ASN A 287 -16.42 -3.10 12.97
N GLY A 288 -16.68 -1.93 12.36
CA GLY A 288 -17.59 -0.92 12.91
C GLY A 288 -17.07 -0.23 14.17
N ARG A 289 -15.74 -0.18 14.35
CA ARG A 289 -15.08 0.40 15.53
C ARG A 289 -13.86 1.24 15.15
N ALA A 290 -13.63 2.31 15.90
CA ALA A 290 -12.47 3.19 15.81
C ALA A 290 -11.46 2.91 16.93
N TYR A 291 -10.19 2.85 16.56
CA TYR A 291 -9.03 2.72 17.44
C TYR A 291 -8.14 3.93 17.21
N GLU A 292 -8.20 4.89 18.13
CA GLU A 292 -7.40 6.11 18.04
C GLU A 292 -5.98 5.88 18.57
N GLY A 293 -5.05 6.64 18.02
CA GLY A 293 -3.66 6.68 18.46
C GLY A 293 -2.80 7.53 17.54
N THR A 294 -1.65 7.02 17.13
CA THR A 294 -0.65 7.74 16.34
C THR A 294 -0.12 6.91 15.18
N TRP A 295 0.25 7.59 14.10
CA TRP A 295 1.17 7.06 13.10
C TRP A 295 2.59 7.50 13.48
N GLU A 296 3.58 6.66 13.20
CA GLU A 296 5.00 6.96 13.37
C GLU A 296 5.80 6.44 12.17
N ARG A 297 6.73 7.25 11.67
CA ARG A 297 7.64 6.88 10.57
C ARG A 297 9.00 7.52 10.78
N ASP A 298 10.05 6.69 10.85
CA ASP A 298 11.40 7.14 11.19
C ASP A 298 12.13 7.72 9.96
N ALA A 299 12.03 7.06 8.80
CA ALA A 299 12.49 7.56 7.50
C ALA A 299 11.42 7.41 6.40
N VAL A 300 11.53 8.19 5.32
CA VAL A 300 10.56 8.22 4.20
C VAL A 300 10.29 6.82 3.61
N GLY A 301 11.31 5.96 3.57
CA GLY A 301 11.19 4.59 3.05
C GLY A 301 10.63 3.57 4.04
N ASP A 302 10.47 3.93 5.31
CA ASP A 302 10.04 2.99 6.35
C ASP A 302 8.51 2.85 6.34
N ALA A 303 8.05 1.64 6.67
CA ALA A 303 6.64 1.39 6.92
C ALA A 303 6.11 2.23 8.08
N VAL A 304 4.90 2.77 7.90
CA VAL A 304 4.21 3.54 8.94
C VAL A 304 3.78 2.59 10.06
N ARG A 305 4.22 2.88 11.28
CA ARG A 305 3.81 2.16 12.48
C ARG A 305 2.57 2.81 13.08
N PHE A 306 1.46 2.07 13.13
CA PHE A 306 0.23 2.54 13.78
C PHE A 306 0.15 2.07 15.22
N LEU A 307 0.19 2.99 16.17
CA LEU A 307 0.12 2.69 17.61
C LEU A 307 -1.21 3.16 18.17
N ALA A 308 -1.92 2.31 18.90
CA ALA A 308 -3.09 2.73 19.67
C ALA A 308 -2.67 3.64 20.84
N ARG A 309 -3.61 4.39 21.43
CA ARG A 309 -3.39 5.20 22.66
C ARG A 309 -2.69 4.46 23.82
N SER A 310 -2.74 3.12 23.85
CA SER A 310 -2.03 2.30 24.83
C SER A 310 -0.53 2.11 24.54
N GLY A 311 -0.01 2.63 23.42
CA GLY A 311 1.36 2.41 22.94
C GLY A 311 1.60 1.05 22.27
N LYS A 312 0.56 0.26 22.04
CA LYS A 312 0.64 -1.04 21.36
C LYS A 312 0.29 -0.87 19.89
N ALA A 313 0.89 -1.69 19.01
CA ALA A 313 0.52 -1.74 17.60
C ALA A 313 -0.99 -1.96 17.42
N MET A 314 -1.58 -1.22 16.50
CA MET A 314 -2.95 -1.43 16.04
C MET A 314 -3.02 -2.74 15.25
N VAL A 315 -4.07 -3.52 15.48
CA VAL A 315 -4.27 -4.81 14.80
C VAL A 315 -5.33 -4.65 13.72
N PHE A 316 -4.97 -4.94 12.48
CA PHE A 316 -5.80 -4.85 11.29
C PHE A 316 -6.71 -6.08 11.16
N LYS A 317 -7.85 -5.91 10.50
CA LYS A 317 -8.66 -7.05 10.03
C LYS A 317 -7.98 -7.59 8.76
N PRO A 318 -7.85 -8.92 8.58
CA PRO A 318 -7.49 -9.44 7.27
C PRO A 318 -8.43 -8.90 6.18
N GLY A 319 -7.87 -8.52 5.05
CA GLY A 319 -8.53 -7.86 3.91
C GLY A 319 -7.96 -6.49 3.57
N THR A 320 -8.70 -5.74 2.75
CA THR A 320 -8.21 -4.50 2.14
C THR A 320 -8.09 -3.34 3.12
N THR A 321 -7.05 -2.52 2.95
CA THR A 321 -6.76 -1.36 3.80
C THR A 321 -6.70 -0.08 2.99
N TRP A 322 -7.53 0.90 3.37
CA TRP A 322 -7.55 2.23 2.76
C TRP A 322 -7.06 3.28 3.74
N ILE A 323 -6.01 4.02 3.36
CA ILE A 323 -5.33 4.99 4.20
C ILE A 323 -5.57 6.39 3.63
N HIS A 324 -6.14 7.28 4.42
CA HIS A 324 -6.45 8.66 4.03
C HIS A 324 -5.45 9.62 4.66
N LEU A 325 -4.72 10.36 3.84
CA LEU A 325 -3.76 11.39 4.27
C LEU A 325 -4.50 12.72 4.42
N VAL A 326 -5.11 12.93 5.59
CA VAL A 326 -6.03 14.03 5.85
C VAL A 326 -5.25 15.27 6.30
N PRO A 327 -5.42 16.43 5.64
CA PRO A 327 -4.78 17.67 6.07
C PRO A 327 -5.21 18.08 7.48
N SER A 328 -4.25 18.52 8.30
CA SER A 328 -4.48 19.01 9.66
C SER A 328 -4.96 20.46 9.66
N GLU A 329 -5.43 20.93 10.83
CA GLU A 329 -5.78 22.35 11.04
C GLU A 329 -4.55 23.28 11.11
N GLN A 330 -3.34 22.72 11.20
CA GLN A 330 -2.08 23.45 11.37
C GLN A 330 -1.39 23.76 10.04
N GLY A 331 -1.74 23.05 8.97
CA GLY A 331 -1.22 23.27 7.63
C GLY A 331 -1.80 24.50 6.91
N GLU A 332 -1.23 24.79 5.74
CA GLU A 332 -1.78 25.80 4.82
C GLU A 332 -3.08 25.31 4.17
N VAL A 333 -3.16 24.00 3.91
CA VAL A 333 -4.37 23.33 3.46
C VAL A 333 -5.00 22.61 4.64
N LYS A 334 -6.32 22.79 4.79
CA LYS A 334 -7.08 22.31 5.93
C LYS A 334 -8.07 21.23 5.53
N GLY A 335 -8.16 20.23 6.37
CA GLY A 335 -9.09 19.13 6.28
C GLY A 335 -9.58 18.73 7.66
N SER A 336 -10.55 17.85 7.70
CA SER A 336 -11.07 17.33 8.96
C SER A 336 -11.70 15.96 8.75
N PHE A 337 -11.97 15.26 9.84
CA PHE A 337 -12.78 14.06 9.78
C PHE A 337 -13.63 13.93 11.04
N THR A 338 -14.74 13.21 10.91
CA THR A 338 -15.62 12.84 12.01
C THR A 338 -16.04 11.38 11.85
N TYR A 339 -16.48 10.75 12.93
CA TYR A 339 -17.01 9.39 12.87
C TYR A 339 -18.04 9.16 13.98
N GLY A 340 -19.02 8.30 13.71
CA GLY A 340 -20.19 8.13 14.56
C GLY A 340 -20.72 6.70 14.60
N ALA A 341 -21.66 6.42 15.50
CA ALA A 341 -22.19 5.07 15.73
C ALA A 341 -23.31 4.65 14.76
N SER A 342 -23.73 5.57 13.89
CA SER A 342 -24.98 5.54 13.10
C SER A 342 -24.69 5.62 11.62
#